data_AF-A0A2K3K7F9-F1
#
_entry.id   AF-A0A2K3K7F9-F1
#
_cell.length_a   1.000
_cell.length_b   1.000
_cell.length_c   1.000
_cell.angle_alpha   90.00
_cell.angle_beta   90.00
_cell.angle_gamma   90.00
#
_symmetry.space_group_name_H-M   'P 1'
#
loop_
_entity.id
_entity.type
_entity.pdbx_description
1 polymer ?
#
loop_
_entity_poly.entity_id
_entity_poly.type
_entity_poly.pdbx_seq_one_letter_code
_entity_poly.pdbx_strand_id
1 'polypeptide(L)' 'TTFDAPAGVAPLALDMNSMGEGQVWLNGQHLGRYWPAYKASGSCDYCNYAGIYNEKKCGTNCGEASQRWYEIYFM' A
#
# COMPACT_ATOMS: atom_id res chain seq x y z
N THR A 1 -5.81 4.51 19.14
CA THR A 1 -7.15 3.89 19.15
C THR A 1 -7.02 2.45 19.59
N THR A 2 -8.09 1.83 20.06
CA THR A 2 -8.17 0.40 20.42
C THR A 2 -9.29 -0.23 19.62
N PHE A 3 -9.09 -1.46 19.14
CA PHE A 3 -10.05 -2.18 18.31
C PHE A 3 -9.90 -3.68 18.52
N ASP A 4 -10.98 -4.43 18.28
CA ASP A 4 -10.96 -5.89 18.31
C ASP A 4 -10.45 -6.45 16.98
N ALA A 5 -9.73 -7.57 17.03
CA ALA A 5 -9.26 -8.24 15.84
C ALA A 5 -10.45 -8.67 14.95
N PRO A 6 -10.41 -8.40 13.63
CA PRO A 6 -11.40 -8.94 12.70
C PRO A 6 -11.44 -10.47 12.75
N ALA A 7 -12.62 -11.06 12.51
CA ALA A 7 -12.75 -12.51 12.42
C ALA A 7 -12.11 -13.08 11.14
N GLY A 8 -11.58 -14.30 11.23
CA GLY A 8 -11.01 -15.03 10.10
C GLY A 8 -9.48 -15.09 10.11
N VAL A 9 -8.92 -15.64 9.02
CA VAL A 9 -7.46 -15.86 8.85
C VAL A 9 -6.92 -15.21 7.57
N ALA A 10 -7.74 -14.40 6.90
CA ALA A 10 -7.30 -13.66 5.73
C ALA A 10 -6.26 -12.59 6.14
N PRO A 11 -5.30 -12.26 5.28
CA PRO A 11 -4.36 -11.16 5.52
C PRO A 11 -5.10 -9.84 5.78
N LEU A 12 -4.55 -9.02 6.67
CA LEU A 12 -5.15 -7.75 7.09
C LEU A 12 -4.21 -6.59 6.74
N ALA A 13 -4.80 -5.43 6.47
CA ALA A 13 -4.07 -4.20 6.21
C ALA A 13 -4.84 -2.98 6.73
N LEU A 14 -4.10 -1.92 7.08
CA LEU A 14 -4.65 -0.60 7.40
C LEU A 14 -4.82 0.21 6.12
N ASP A 15 -6.03 0.70 5.86
CA ASP A 15 -6.25 1.73 4.83
C ASP A 15 -5.84 3.10 5.40
N MET A 16 -4.71 3.60 4.95
CA MET A 16 -4.15 4.86 5.42
C MET A 16 -4.44 6.03 4.46
N ASN A 17 -5.33 5.89 3.47
CA ASN A 17 -5.49 6.89 2.39
C ASN A 17 -5.80 8.32 2.87
N SER A 18 -6.41 8.48 4.05
CA SER A 18 -6.70 9.79 4.66
C SER A 18 -5.52 10.41 5.41
N MET A 19 -4.39 9.72 5.50
CA MET A 19 -3.22 10.11 6.27
C MET A 19 -2.17 10.80 5.39
N GLY A 20 -1.21 11.48 6.03
CA GLY A 20 -0.08 12.15 5.38
C GLY A 20 1.13 11.24 5.19
N GLU A 21 2.07 11.35 6.14
CA GLU A 21 3.30 10.55 6.28
C GLU A 21 3.49 10.22 7.77
N GLY A 22 4.13 9.10 8.09
CA GLY A 22 4.48 8.75 9.46
C GLY A 22 4.93 7.31 9.63
N GLN A 23 4.75 6.80 10.85
CA GLN A 23 5.05 5.43 11.26
C GLN A 23 3.84 4.84 11.99
N VAL A 24 3.66 3.52 11.92
CA VAL A 24 2.52 2.85 12.54
C VAL A 24 3.00 1.73 13.47
N TRP A 25 2.31 1.61 14.62
CA TRP A 25 2.55 0.58 15.62
C TRP A 25 1.24 -0.11 15.98
N LEU A 26 1.32 -1.42 16.23
CA LEU A 26 0.22 -2.22 16.74
C LEU A 26 0.77 -3.11 17.86
N ASN A 27 0.12 -3.11 19.03
CA ASN A 27 0.54 -3.90 20.20
C ASN A 27 2.03 -3.72 20.57
N GLY A 28 2.57 -2.50 20.43
CA GLY A 28 3.98 -2.18 20.69
C GLY A 28 4.95 -2.62 19.60
N GLN A 29 4.49 -3.32 18.56
CA GLN A 29 5.30 -3.73 17.42
C GLN A 29 5.25 -2.67 16.32
N HIS A 30 6.42 -2.32 15.78
CA HIS A 30 6.53 -1.38 14.67
C HIS A 30 6.21 -2.09 13.35
N LEU A 31 5.14 -1.65 12.67
CA LEU A 31 4.74 -2.25 11.39
C LEU A 31 5.42 -1.57 10.19
N GLY A 32 5.89 -0.34 10.34
CA GLY A 32 6.64 0.36 9.30
C GLY A 32 6.26 1.83 9.13
N ARG A 33 6.88 2.46 8.12
CA ARG A 33 6.52 3.80 7.64
C ARG A 33 5.29 3.75 6.75
N TYR A 34 4.46 4.77 6.84
CA TYR A 34 3.39 5.03 5.88
C TYR A 34 3.59 6.37 5.18
N TRP A 35 3.26 6.47 3.89
CA TRP A 35 3.28 7.71 3.13
C TRP A 35 2.25 7.76 1.97
N PRO A 36 0.95 7.60 2.25
CA PRO A 36 -0.11 7.62 1.23
C PRO A 36 -0.32 8.99 0.57
N ALA A 37 0.12 10.08 1.19
CA ALA A 37 0.12 11.40 0.54
C ALA A 37 1.13 11.49 -0.61
N TYR A 38 2.17 10.64 -0.64
CA TYR A 38 3.10 10.56 -1.77
C TYR A 38 2.43 9.83 -2.92
N LYS A 39 1.88 10.59 -3.87
CA LYS A 39 1.14 10.04 -5.01
C LYS A 39 2.09 9.41 -6.02
N ALA A 40 1.73 8.22 -6.51
CA ALA A 40 2.48 7.54 -7.55
C ALA A 40 2.45 8.36 -8.84
N SER A 41 3.61 8.54 -9.45
CA SER A 41 3.80 9.23 -10.73
C SER A 41 4.62 8.36 -11.67
N GLY A 42 4.43 8.56 -12.98
CA GLY A 42 5.05 7.74 -14.02
C GLY A 42 4.14 7.61 -15.24
N SER A 43 4.51 6.71 -16.16
CA SER A 43 3.61 6.27 -17.22
C SER A 43 2.80 5.07 -16.71
N CYS A 44 1.47 5.20 -16.81
CA CYS A 44 0.51 4.13 -16.54
C CYS A 44 -0.35 3.91 -17.78
N ASP A 45 0.31 3.78 -18.93
CA ASP A 45 -0.38 3.57 -20.21
C ASP A 45 -0.90 2.14 -20.33
N TYR A 46 -1.86 1.93 -21.24
CA TYR A 46 -2.31 0.58 -21.59
C TYR A 46 -1.12 -0.25 -22.08
N CYS A 47 -0.98 -1.46 -21.54
CA CYS A 47 0.12 -2.34 -21.90
C CYS A 47 -0.37 -3.70 -22.44
N ASN A 48 0.46 -4.30 -23.29
CA ASN A 48 0.26 -5.62 -23.88
C ASN A 48 1.42 -6.54 -23.49
N TYR A 49 1.11 -7.83 -23.27
CA TYR A 49 2.09 -8.87 -22.96
C TYR A 49 3.14 -9.06 -24.07
N ALA A 50 2.78 -8.84 -25.33
CA ALA A 50 3.69 -9.02 -26.46
C ALA A 50 4.83 -7.97 -26.50
N GLY A 51 6.00 -8.38 -27.00
CA GLY A 51 7.18 -7.53 -27.16
C GLY A 51 8.06 -7.41 -25.91
N ILE A 52 9.24 -6.77 -26.07
CA ILE A 52 10.23 -6.64 -25.00
C ILE A 52 9.63 -5.89 -23.79
N TYR A 53 9.93 -6.37 -22.60
CA TYR A 53 9.51 -5.76 -21.34
C TYR A 53 10.55 -4.76 -20.82
N ASN A 54 10.08 -3.70 -20.17
CA ASN A 54 10.87 -2.87 -19.27
C ASN A 54 10.02 -2.50 -18.05
N GLU A 55 10.66 -2.00 -17.01
CA GLU A 55 10.05 -1.70 -15.71
C GLU A 55 8.94 -0.63 -15.77
N LYS A 56 8.91 0.18 -16.84
CA LYS A 56 7.92 1.25 -17.05
C LYS A 56 6.76 0.84 -17.96
N LYS A 57 6.84 -0.33 -18.62
CA LYS A 57 5.91 -0.74 -19.68
C LYS A 57 4.47 -0.91 -19.18
N CYS A 58 4.29 -1.39 -17.96
CA CYS A 58 3.00 -1.75 -17.37
C CYS A 58 2.81 -1.13 -15.98
N GLY A 59 3.20 0.13 -15.81
CA GLY A 59 2.95 0.86 -14.57
C GLY A 59 1.45 1.00 -14.30
N THR A 60 1.05 0.97 -13.02
CA THR A 60 -0.36 1.15 -12.61
C THR A 60 -0.44 2.08 -11.41
N ASN A 61 -1.66 2.47 -11.03
CA ASN A 61 -1.95 3.23 -9.81
C ASN A 61 -1.41 4.68 -9.82
N CYS A 62 -1.13 5.25 -11.01
CA CYS A 62 -0.74 6.66 -11.14
C CYS A 62 -1.83 7.60 -10.59
N GLY A 63 -1.43 8.67 -9.91
CA GLY A 63 -2.33 9.64 -9.28
C GLY A 63 -2.89 9.20 -7.92
N GLU A 64 -2.78 7.92 -7.60
CA GLU A 64 -3.19 7.35 -6.31
C GLU A 64 -2.05 7.33 -5.30
N ALA A 65 -2.37 7.01 -4.04
CA ALA A 65 -1.34 6.79 -3.01
C ALA A 65 -0.36 5.71 -3.48
N SER A 66 0.94 6.00 -3.47
CA SER A 66 1.99 5.02 -3.84
C SER A 66 1.88 3.73 -3.03
N GLN A 67 1.46 3.85 -1.77
CA GLN A 67 0.97 2.74 -0.95
C GLN A 67 -0.20 3.21 -0.07
N ARG A 68 -1.37 2.59 -0.25
CA ARG A 68 -2.61 2.88 0.51
C ARG A 68 -2.81 1.91 1.67
N TRP A 69 -2.62 0.62 1.40
CA TRP A 69 -2.81 -0.47 2.35
C TRP A 69 -1.48 -0.88 2.96
N TYR A 70 -1.43 -0.90 4.29
CA TYR A 70 -0.24 -1.25 5.07
C TYR A 70 -0.51 -2.54 5.82
N GLU A 71 0.20 -3.60 5.43
CA GLU A 71 -0.04 -4.95 5.91
C GLU A 71 0.21 -5.08 7.42
N ILE A 72 -0.63 -5.89 8.07
CA ILE A 72 -0.53 -6.22 9.48
C ILE A 72 -0.25 -7.72 9.58
N TYR A 73 0.84 -8.07 10.25
CA TYR A 73 1.16 -9.45 10.60
C TYR A 73 0.82 -9.67 12.07
N PHE A 74 -0.18 -10.50 12.35
CA PHE A 74 -0.41 -11.02 13.70
C PHE A 74 0.52 -12.23 13.89
N MET A 75 1.41 -12.14 14.88
CA MET A 75 2.25 -13.25 15.33
C MET A 75 1.64 -13.91 16.56
#